data_AF-A0A937KBU1-F1
#
_entry.id   AF-A0A937KBU1-F1
#
_cell.length_a   1.000
_cell.length_b   1.000
_cell.length_c   1.000
_cell.angle_alpha   90.00
_cell.angle_beta   90.00
_cell.angle_gamma   90.00
#
_symmetry.space_group_name_H-M   'P 1'
#
loop_
_entity.id
_entity.type
_entity.pdbx_description
1 polymer ?
#
loop_
_entity_poly.entity_id
_entity_poly.type
_entity_poly.pdbx_seq_one_letter_code
_entity_poly.pdbx_strand_id
1 'polypeptide(L)' 'MNWLLLFVSLVLILQVVMFFMIRAKRKKDKRDNVIEKYNIRTPADAFRLLQNPDLPEDDLRKIEELYRKDMES' A
#
# COMPACT_ATOMS: atom_id res chain seq x y z
N MET A 1 7.36 -36.73 21.95
CA MET A 1 6.63 -35.64 22.62
C MET A 1 7.25 -34.26 22.32
N ASN A 2 8.53 -34.02 22.68
CA ASN A 2 9.18 -32.71 22.46
C ASN A 2 9.29 -32.26 20.99
N TRP A 3 9.51 -33.19 20.05
CA TRP A 3 9.62 -32.85 18.62
C TRP A 3 8.31 -32.30 18.05
N LEU A 4 7.17 -32.87 18.45
CA LEU A 4 5.84 -32.39 18.05
C LEU A 4 5.57 -31.00 18.63
N LEU A 5 5.94 -30.75 19.89
CA LEU A 5 5.80 -29.44 20.52
C LEU A 5 6.67 -28.37 19.83
N LEU A 6 7.89 -28.71 19.41
CA LEU A 6 8.76 -27.84 18.62
C LEU A 6 8.15 -27.49 17.26
N PHE A 7 7.62 -28.49 16.55
CA PHE A 7 6.99 -28.28 15.24
C PHE A 7 5.76 -27.37 15.33
N VAL A 8 4.88 -27.61 16.31
CA VAL A 8 3.68 -26.79 16.54
C VAL A 8 4.07 -25.36 16.94
N SER A 9 5.09 -25.19 17.79
CA SER A 9 5.58 -23.88 18.19
C SER A 9 6.14 -23.09 17.00
N LEU A 10 6.89 -23.74 16.10
CA LEU A 10 7.42 -23.12 14.88
C LEU A 10 6.30 -22.62 13.96
N VAL A 11 5.27 -23.45 13.75
CA VAL A 11 4.12 -23.11 12.89
C VAL A 11 3.34 -21.92 13.47
N LEU A 12 3.14 -21.88 14.79
CA LEU A 12 2.48 -20.75 15.48
C LEU A 12 3.23 -19.44 15.27
N ILE A 13 4.56 -19.44 15.38
CA ILE A 13 5.38 -18.25 15.12
C ILE A 13 5.20 -17.80 13.66
N LEU A 14 5.20 -18.74 12.72
CA LEU A 14 5.04 -18.47 11.29
C LEU A 14 3.66 -17.87 10.97
N GLN A 15 2.60 -18.32 11.65
CA GLN A 15 1.26 -17.75 11.55
C GLN A 15 1.20 -16.29 12.04
N VAL A 16 1.85 -15.98 13.17
CA VAL A 16 1.90 -14.61 13.70
C VAL A 16 2.62 -13.67 12.73
N VAL A 17 3.75 -14.12 12.16
CA VAL A 17 4.49 -13.34 11.15
C VAL A 17 3.65 -13.11 9.91
N MET A 18 2.96 -14.14 9.39
CA MET A 18 2.04 -13.99 8.26
C MET A 18 0.91 -13.01 8.57
N PHE A 19 0.31 -13.09 9.75
CA PHE A 19 -0.79 -12.20 10.15
C PHE A 19 -0.33 -10.73 10.20
N PHE A 20 0.86 -10.47 10.74
CA PHE A 20 1.46 -9.14 10.73
C PHE A 20 1.83 -8.67 9.33
N MET A 21 2.35 -9.54 8.46
CA MET A 21 2.61 -9.21 7.04
C MET A 21 1.33 -8.85 6.29
N ILE A 22 0.26 -9.63 6.44
CA ILE A 22 -1.04 -9.37 5.80
C ILE A 22 -1.63 -8.04 6.31
N ARG A 23 -1.54 -7.80 7.62
CA ARG A 23 -1.99 -6.54 8.23
C ARG A 23 -1.14 -5.35 7.80
N ALA A 24 0.17 -5.51 7.68
CA ALA A 24 1.08 -4.49 7.18
C ALA A 24 0.88 -4.22 5.69
N LYS A 25 0.59 -5.25 4.88
CA LYS A 25 0.24 -5.13 3.46
C LYS A 25 -1.05 -4.32 3.28
N ARG A 26 -2.11 -4.62 4.04
CA ARG A 26 -3.34 -3.79 4.06
C ARG A 26 -3.11 -2.36 4.54
N LYS A 27 -2.09 -2.12 5.38
CA LYS A 27 -1.72 -0.78 5.84
C LYS A 27 -0.80 -0.05 4.84
N LYS A 28 -0.14 -0.79 3.93
CA LYS A 28 0.61 -0.26 2.80
C LYS A 28 -0.36 0.22 1.69
N ASP A 29 -1.49 -0.45 1.50
CA ASP A 29 -2.61 0.06 0.65
C ASP A 29 -3.17 1.40 1.15
N LYS A 30 -3.12 1.67 2.47
CA LYS A 30 -3.53 2.97 3.03
C LYS A 30 -2.49 4.08 2.86
N ARG A 31 -1.29 3.77 2.34
CA ARG A 31 -0.09 4.62 2.41
C ARG A 31 0.36 5.18 1.07
N ASP A 32 -0.49 5.27 0.07
CA ASP A 32 -0.23 6.22 -1.01
C ASP A 32 -0.63 7.61 -0.52
N ASN A 33 0.31 8.25 0.18
CA ASN A 33 0.17 9.45 1.01
C ASN A 33 -0.38 10.69 0.27
N VAL A 34 -0.50 10.65 -1.06
CA VAL A 34 -1.14 11.65 -1.91
C VAL A 34 -2.61 11.32 -2.21
N ILE A 35 -3.01 10.04 -2.20
CA ILE A 35 -4.39 9.58 -2.36
C ILE A 35 -5.25 10.13 -1.23
N GLU A 36 -4.78 10.04 0.01
CA GLU A 36 -5.55 10.52 1.16
C GLU A 36 -5.48 12.06 1.29
N LYS A 37 -4.32 12.65 0.98
CA LYS A 37 -4.08 14.11 1.06
C LYS A 37 -4.88 14.91 0.02
N TYR A 38 -5.07 14.34 -1.17
CA TYR A 38 -5.86 14.93 -2.25
C TYR A 38 -7.18 14.20 -2.51
N ASN A 39 -7.55 13.26 -1.63
CA ASN A 39 -8.76 12.42 -1.72
C ASN A 39 -8.95 11.79 -3.13
N ILE A 40 -7.86 11.31 -3.71
CA ILE A 40 -7.83 10.68 -5.03
C ILE A 40 -8.52 9.33 -4.91
N ARG A 41 -9.74 9.19 -5.42
CA ARG A 41 -10.48 7.91 -5.36
C ARG A 41 -10.54 7.21 -6.71
N THR A 42 -10.25 7.94 -7.78
CA THR A 42 -10.34 7.45 -9.16
C THR A 42 -9.15 7.93 -9.98
N PRO A 43 -8.78 7.22 -11.07
CA PRO A 43 -7.73 7.65 -11.99
C PRO A 43 -8.02 9.02 -12.62
N ALA A 44 -9.30 9.38 -12.76
CA ALA A 44 -9.72 10.69 -13.24
C ALA A 44 -9.37 11.82 -12.25
N ASP A 45 -9.46 11.58 -10.94
CA ASP A 45 -9.04 12.56 -9.92
C ASP A 45 -7.52 12.76 -9.94
N ALA A 46 -6.75 11.68 -10.13
CA ALA A 46 -5.30 11.75 -10.29
C ALA A 46 -4.92 12.59 -11.53
N PHE A 47 -5.60 12.39 -12.66
CA PHE A 47 -5.36 13.14 -13.88
C PHE A 47 -5.77 14.62 -13.77
N ARG A 48 -6.81 14.94 -13.00
CA ARG A 48 -7.19 16.33 -12.72
C ARG A 48 -6.16 17.03 -11.84
N LEU A 49 -5.58 16.33 -10.88
CA LEU A 49 -4.50 16.86 -10.03
C LEU A 49 -3.19 17.03 -10.81
N LEU A 50 -2.88 16.12 -11.75
CA LEU A 50 -1.73 16.26 -12.64
C LEU A 50 -1.81 17.50 -13.55
N GLN A 51 -3.02 17.97 -13.86
CA GLN A 51 -3.25 19.19 -14.64
C GLN A 51 -3.24 20.47 -13.80
N ASN A 52 -3.20 20.38 -12.46
CA ASN A 52 -3.18 21.54 -11.59
C ASN A 52 -1.74 22.04 -11.43
N PRO A 53 -1.40 23.24 -11.93
CA PRO A 53 -0.04 23.80 -11.86
C PRO A 53 0.35 24.27 -10.45
N ASP A 54 -0.60 24.36 -9.52
CA ASP A 54 -0.37 24.78 -8.13
C ASP A 54 0.15 23.66 -7.20
N LEU A 55 0.34 22.44 -7.72
CA LEU A 55 0.86 21.33 -6.93
C LEU A 55 2.40 21.31 -6.90
N PRO A 56 2.99 20.99 -5.73
CA PRO A 56 4.42 20.73 -5.63
C PRO A 56 4.85 19.59 -6.56
N GLU A 57 6.00 19.73 -7.22
CA GLU A 57 6.55 18.73 -8.15
C GLU A 57 6.72 17.33 -7.50
N ASP A 58 7.06 17.28 -6.22
CA ASP A 58 7.17 16.02 -5.46
C ASP A 58 5.84 15.27 -5.32
N ASP A 59 4.73 16.01 -5.19
CA ASP A 59 3.39 15.42 -5.10
C ASP A 59 2.89 15.04 -6.49
N LEU A 60 3.19 15.82 -7.53
CA LEU A 60 2.92 15.50 -8.94
C LEU A 60 3.57 14.17 -9.36
N ARG A 61 4.86 13.97 -9.05
CA ARG A 61 5.57 12.73 -9.39
C ARG A 61 4.94 11.50 -8.73
N LYS A 62 4.51 11.61 -7.48
CA LYS A 62 3.80 10.52 -6.79
C LYS A 62 2.43 10.24 -7.39
N ILE A 63 1.69 11.27 -7.78
CA ILE A 63 0.38 11.11 -8.43
C ILE A 63 0.55 10.47 -9.81
N GLU A 64 1.59 10.81 -10.57
CA GLU A 64 1.91 10.18 -11.84
C GLU A 64 2.27 8.70 -11.68
N GLU A 65 3.11 8.38 -10.69
CA GLU A 65 3.52 7.01 -10.37
C GLU A 65 2.31 6.14 -9.98
N LEU A 66 1.36 6.73 -9.26
CA LEU A 66 0.09 6.09 -8.90
C LEU A 66 -0.82 5.88 -10.10
N TYR A 67 -1.00 6.90 -10.92
CA TYR A 67 -1.82 6.83 -12.13
C TYR A 67 -1.31 5.75 -13.10
N ARG A 68 0.02 5.65 -13.26
CA ARG A 68 0.64 4.64 -14.14
C ARG A 68 0.42 3.22 -13.60
N LYS A 69 0.61 3.02 -12.29
CA LYS A 69 0.45 1.72 -11.63
C LYS A 69 -1.00 1.21 -11.67
N ASP A 70 -1.99 2.09 -11.55
CA ASP A 70 -3.42 1.74 -11.67
C ASP A 70 -3.85 1.42 -13.11
N MET A 71 -3.16 1.95 -14.13
CA MET A 71 -3.46 1.63 -15.55
C MET A 71 -2.80 0.34 -16.06
N GLU A 72 -1.73 -0.14 -15.40
CA GLU A 72 -1.05 -1.39 -15.75
C GLU A 72 -1.60 -2.64 -15.02
N SER A 73 -2.51 -2.47 -14.04
CA SER A 73 -3.11 -3.56 -13.26
C SER A 73 -4.52 -3.94 -13.72
#